data_AF-A0A1G2ZPU4-F1
#
_entry.id   AF-A0A1G2ZPU4-F1
#
_cell.length_a   1.000
_cell.length_b   1.000
_cell.length_c   1.000
_cell.angle_alpha   90.00
_cell.angle_beta   90.00
_cell.angle_gamma   90.00
#
_symmetry.space_group_name_H-M   'P 1'
#
loop_
_entity.id
_entity.type
_entity.pdbx_description
1 polymer ?
#
loop_
_entity_poly.entity_id
_entity_poly.type
_entity_poly.pdbx_seq_one_letter_code
_entity_poly.pdbx_strand_id
1 'polypeptide(L)'
;MNKKCIVSIVITFALMIMSISCKSEKAKEEDCANNLTNLYKGVCTYIALFGGARSSTPLDGTGEIKGSELWVKLCTDPTDVLEQDNAGKDAEILRCPVKGDGNGPDYRGPRNGWSKARKYLACDNDGNHKKGGYALTKSGTVVKLEGEEWLEALEETVK
;
A
#
# COMPACT_ATOMS: atom_id res chain seq x y z
N MET A 1 46.47 20.45 -8.84
CA MET A 1 45.21 19.85 -9.35
C MET A 1 44.62 20.75 -10.42
N ASN A 2 44.51 20.25 -11.65
CA ASN A 2 44.07 21.03 -12.80
C ASN A 2 42.58 21.31 -12.73
N LYS A 3 42.20 22.60 -12.67
CA LYS A 3 40.81 23.10 -12.61
C LYS A 3 39.88 22.50 -13.68
N LYS A 4 40.44 22.01 -14.80
CA LYS A 4 39.73 21.33 -15.89
C LYS A 4 39.13 19.97 -15.50
N CYS A 5 39.74 19.22 -14.57
CA CYS A 5 39.19 17.93 -14.13
C CYS A 5 37.97 18.06 -13.21
N ILE A 6 37.90 19.15 -12.42
CA ILE A 6 36.80 19.37 -11.47
C ILE A 6 35.51 19.74 -12.20
N VAL A 7 35.61 20.54 -13.26
CA VAL A 7 34.44 20.97 -14.06
C VAL A 7 33.79 19.80 -14.80
N SER A 8 34.57 18.86 -15.35
CA SER A 8 34.01 17.68 -16.02
C SER A 8 33.26 16.75 -15.07
N ILE A 9 33.77 16.53 -13.85
CA ILE A 9 33.12 15.63 -12.87
C ILE A 9 31.77 16.19 -12.39
N VAL A 10 31.68 17.51 -12.17
CA VAL A 10 30.44 18.18 -11.70
C VAL A 10 29.34 18.12 -12.76
N ILE A 11 29.68 18.30 -14.05
CA ILE A 11 28.70 18.25 -15.15
C ILE A 11 28.19 16.83 -15.35
N THR A 12 29.04 15.81 -15.24
CA THR A 12 28.62 14.41 -15.36
C THR A 12 27.71 13.97 -14.21
N PHE A 13 27.98 14.41 -12.97
CA PHE A 13 27.10 14.15 -11.83
C PHE A 13 25.74 14.84 -11.97
N ALA A 14 25.71 16.09 -12.42
CA ALA A 14 24.46 16.83 -12.64
C ALA A 14 23.57 16.18 -13.71
N LEU A 15 24.16 15.62 -14.77
CA LEU A 15 23.42 14.90 -15.83
C LEU A 15 22.88 13.54 -15.37
N MET A 16 23.61 12.83 -14.48
CA MET A 16 23.11 11.59 -13.88
C MET A 16 21.94 11.85 -12.91
N ILE A 17 21.98 12.93 -12.14
CA ILE A 17 20.91 13.28 -11.18
C ILE A 17 19.58 13.58 -11.90
N MET A 18 19.61 14.25 -13.06
CA MET A 18 18.38 14.56 -13.81
C MET A 18 17.71 13.34 -14.46
N SER A 19 18.43 12.23 -14.62
CA SER A 19 17.88 11.01 -15.27
C SER A 19 17.15 10.08 -14.28
N ILE A 20 17.17 10.39 -12.99
CA ILE A 20 16.64 9.52 -11.92
C ILE A 20 15.17 9.84 -11.57
N SER A 21 14.63 10.99 -11.97
CA SER A 21 13.40 11.51 -11.36
C SER A 21 12.07 11.17 -12.05
N CYS A 22 12.03 10.22 -12.99
CA CYS A 22 10.76 9.77 -13.57
C CYS A 22 10.66 8.24 -13.54
N LYS A 23 10.14 7.67 -12.43
CA LYS A 23 9.68 6.28 -12.43
C LYS A 23 8.65 6.12 -13.56
N SER A 24 8.82 5.09 -14.38
CA SER A 24 7.86 4.79 -15.45
C SER A 24 6.48 4.47 -14.87
N GLU A 25 5.41 4.67 -15.63
CA GLU A 25 4.04 4.30 -15.18
C GLU A 25 3.98 2.83 -14.72
N LYS A 26 4.69 1.93 -15.41
CA LYS A 26 4.75 0.51 -15.04
C LYS A 26 5.40 0.28 -13.67
N ALA A 27 6.49 0.98 -13.36
CA ALA A 27 7.15 0.87 -12.07
C ALA A 27 6.24 1.38 -10.94
N LYS A 28 5.50 2.48 -11.20
CA LYS A 28 4.50 3.00 -10.25
C LYS A 28 3.34 2.01 -10.02
N GLU A 29 2.90 1.33 -11.07
CA GLU A 29 1.88 0.28 -10.96
C GLU A 29 2.39 -0.93 -10.15
N GLU A 30 3.63 -1.37 -10.37
CA GLU A 30 4.23 -2.46 -9.61
C GLU A 30 4.40 -2.10 -8.13
N ASP A 31 4.74 -0.85 -7.83
CA ASP A 31 4.78 -0.34 -6.45
C ASP A 31 3.41 -0.45 -5.76
N CYS A 32 2.27 -0.27 -6.47
CA CYS A 32 0.95 -0.52 -5.88
C CYS A 32 0.77 -1.98 -5.44
N ALA A 33 1.20 -2.92 -6.27
CA ALA A 33 1.12 -4.34 -5.94
C ALA A 33 2.02 -4.71 -4.75
N ASN A 34 3.19 -4.09 -4.66
CA ASN A 34 4.10 -4.24 -3.54
C ASN A 34 3.52 -3.67 -2.25
N ASN A 35 2.89 -2.49 -2.30
CA ASN A 35 2.21 -1.89 -1.15
C ASN A 35 1.11 -2.82 -0.61
N LEU A 36 0.22 -3.33 -1.47
CA LEU A 36 -0.82 -4.29 -1.06
C LEU A 36 -0.22 -5.56 -0.43
N THR A 37 0.87 -6.08 -0.99
CA THR A 37 1.60 -7.23 -0.45
C THR A 37 2.18 -6.93 0.94
N ASN A 38 2.74 -5.73 1.13
CA ASN A 38 3.31 -5.31 2.40
C ASN A 38 2.21 -5.07 3.45
N LEU A 39 1.06 -4.53 3.07
CA LEU A 39 -0.12 -4.44 3.95
C LEU A 39 -0.57 -5.82 4.45
N TYR A 40 -0.61 -6.81 3.57
CA TYR A 40 -0.91 -8.20 3.95
C TYR A 40 0.09 -8.72 4.99
N LYS A 41 1.39 -8.56 4.71
CA LYS A 41 2.47 -8.96 5.63
C LYS A 41 2.36 -8.20 6.96
N GLY A 42 2.03 -6.91 6.93
CA GLY A 42 1.81 -6.10 8.12
C GLY A 42 0.72 -6.68 9.02
N VAL A 43 -0.40 -7.13 8.47
CA VAL A 43 -1.44 -7.81 9.26
C VAL A 43 -0.93 -9.14 9.82
N CYS A 44 -0.21 -9.94 9.04
CA CYS A 44 0.38 -11.19 9.54
C CYS A 44 1.38 -10.94 10.69
N THR A 45 2.23 -9.92 10.54
CA THR A 45 3.17 -9.48 11.59
C THR A 45 2.43 -9.01 12.82
N TYR A 46 1.37 -8.19 12.65
CA TYR A 46 0.51 -7.77 13.75
C TYR A 46 -0.07 -8.96 14.51
N ILE A 47 -0.64 -9.94 13.79
CA ILE A 47 -1.20 -11.14 14.39
C ILE A 47 -0.15 -11.87 15.22
N ALA A 48 1.07 -12.01 14.70
CA ALA A 48 2.16 -12.70 15.38
C ALA A 48 2.63 -11.98 16.66
N LEU A 49 2.66 -10.65 16.66
CA LEU A 49 3.16 -9.85 17.78
C LEU A 49 2.08 -9.53 18.82
N PHE A 50 0.87 -9.21 18.37
CA PHE A 50 -0.19 -8.62 19.19
C PHE A 50 -1.47 -9.47 19.25
N GLY A 51 -1.64 -10.44 18.34
CA GLY A 51 -2.87 -11.25 18.23
C GLY A 51 -3.10 -12.19 19.42
N GLY A 52 -2.11 -12.34 20.31
CA GLY A 52 -2.19 -13.16 21.51
C GLY A 52 -2.56 -14.62 21.20
N ALA A 53 -3.19 -15.30 22.16
CA ALA A 53 -3.57 -16.71 22.01
C ALA A 53 -4.62 -16.99 20.91
N ARG A 54 -5.32 -15.95 20.43
CA ARG A 54 -6.36 -16.07 19.40
C ARG A 54 -5.87 -15.70 18.00
N SER A 55 -4.61 -15.27 17.87
CA SER A 55 -4.04 -14.80 16.60
C SER A 55 -4.96 -13.78 15.90
N SER A 56 -5.54 -12.86 16.67
CA SER A 56 -6.51 -11.90 16.15
C SER A 56 -5.85 -10.78 15.36
N THR A 57 -6.51 -10.35 14.29
CA THR A 57 -6.19 -9.11 13.57
C THR A 57 -6.46 -7.88 14.44
N PRO A 58 -6.08 -6.67 13.98
CA PRO A 58 -6.45 -5.44 14.67
C PRO A 58 -7.96 -5.36 14.93
N LEU A 59 -8.32 -5.09 16.18
CA LEU A 59 -9.70 -4.95 16.64
C LEU A 59 -9.97 -3.52 17.10
N ASP A 60 -11.22 -3.07 16.93
CA ASP A 60 -11.79 -1.90 17.59
C ASP A 60 -12.92 -2.31 18.56
N GLY A 61 -13.60 -1.33 19.16
CA GLY A 61 -14.71 -1.56 20.11
C GLY A 61 -15.92 -2.31 19.52
N THR A 62 -15.95 -2.56 18.21
CA THR A 62 -17.04 -3.24 17.49
C THR A 62 -16.62 -4.57 16.85
N GLY A 63 -15.33 -4.95 16.93
CA GLY A 63 -14.79 -6.18 16.38
C GLY A 63 -13.58 -5.94 15.48
N GLU A 64 -13.43 -6.72 14.41
CA GLU A 64 -12.33 -6.52 13.45
C GLU A 64 -12.47 -5.16 12.74
N ILE A 65 -11.36 -4.43 12.66
CA ILE A 65 -11.30 -3.17 11.92
C ILE A 65 -11.58 -3.45 10.43
N LYS A 66 -12.36 -2.55 9.82
CA LYS A 66 -12.82 -2.64 8.44
C LYS A 66 -12.21 -1.53 7.60
N GLY A 67 -12.24 -1.72 6.28
CA GLY A 67 -11.81 -0.69 5.35
C GLY A 67 -10.35 -0.29 5.53
N SER A 68 -10.02 0.93 5.11
CA SER A 68 -8.64 1.43 5.12
C SER A 68 -8.12 1.69 6.52
N GLU A 69 -9.00 1.83 7.51
CA GLU A 69 -8.63 1.97 8.92
C GLU A 69 -7.81 0.78 9.43
N LEU A 70 -8.01 -0.41 8.84
CA LEU A 70 -7.17 -1.58 9.14
C LEU A 70 -5.71 -1.27 8.81
N TRP A 71 -5.45 -0.65 7.65
CA TRP A 71 -4.11 -0.30 7.18
C TRP A 71 -3.51 0.85 7.98
N VAL A 72 -4.32 1.87 8.28
CA VAL A 72 -3.93 2.99 9.15
C VAL A 72 -3.45 2.48 10.50
N LYS A 73 -4.15 1.48 11.08
CA LYS A 73 -3.78 0.91 12.37
C LYS A 73 -2.39 0.26 12.37
N LEU A 74 -1.98 -0.34 11.24
CA LEU A 74 -0.65 -0.95 11.08
C LEU A 74 0.48 0.07 10.96
N CYS A 75 0.15 1.35 10.79
CA CYS A 75 1.08 2.46 10.65
C CYS A 75 1.01 3.42 11.85
N THR A 76 0.31 3.05 12.92
CA THR A 76 0.03 3.92 14.07
C THR A 76 0.50 3.27 15.36
N ASP A 77 1.09 4.05 16.26
CA ASP A 77 1.49 3.61 17.60
C ASP A 77 0.32 2.94 18.36
N PRO A 78 0.57 1.88 19.15
CA PRO A 78 1.83 1.17 19.36
C PRO A 78 2.07 0.02 18.36
N THR A 79 1.37 0.03 17.24
CA THR A 79 1.23 -1.11 16.32
C THR A 79 1.79 -0.81 14.94
N ASP A 80 2.73 0.14 14.85
CA ASP A 80 3.43 0.52 13.62
C ASP A 80 4.38 -0.60 13.13
N VAL A 81 3.79 -1.74 12.77
CA VAL A 81 4.48 -2.94 12.31
C VAL A 81 4.98 -2.80 10.86
N LEU A 82 4.57 -1.74 10.18
CA LEU A 82 5.06 -1.37 8.85
C LEU A 82 6.20 -0.35 8.91
N GLU A 83 6.64 0.04 10.11
CA GLU A 83 7.77 0.97 10.33
C GLU A 83 7.60 2.27 9.54
N GLN A 84 6.43 2.89 9.67
CA GLN A 84 6.05 4.12 8.97
C GLN A 84 6.18 5.36 9.86
N ASP A 85 7.10 5.33 10.84
CA ASP A 85 7.35 6.40 11.80
C ASP A 85 6.08 6.92 12.50
N ASN A 86 5.12 6.02 12.75
CA ASN A 86 3.80 6.33 13.31
C ASN A 86 2.99 7.37 12.50
N ALA A 87 3.20 7.45 11.19
CA ALA A 87 2.51 8.40 10.31
C ALA A 87 1.00 8.12 10.14
N GLY A 88 0.51 6.96 10.58
CA GLY A 88 -0.90 6.59 10.55
C GLY A 88 -1.50 6.73 9.15
N LYS A 89 -2.52 7.57 9.00
CA LYS A 89 -3.21 7.80 7.71
C LYS A 89 -2.33 8.48 6.65
N ASP A 90 -1.21 9.06 7.08
CA ASP A 90 -0.30 9.82 6.24
C ASP A 90 0.94 9.00 5.83
N ALA A 91 1.00 7.72 6.24
CA ALA A 91 2.08 6.80 5.87
C ALA A 91 2.23 6.63 4.35
N GLU A 92 3.48 6.59 3.88
CA GLU A 92 3.82 6.52 2.45
C GLU A 92 3.29 5.25 1.79
N ILE A 93 3.36 4.11 2.50
CA ILE A 93 2.83 2.82 2.03
C ILE A 93 1.32 2.87 1.73
N LEU A 94 0.58 3.82 2.29
CA LEU A 94 -0.86 3.98 2.06
C LEU A 94 -1.16 4.84 0.83
N ARG A 95 -0.16 5.36 0.12
CA ARG A 95 -0.32 6.22 -1.07
C ARG A 95 -0.18 5.41 -2.34
N CYS A 96 -1.03 5.69 -3.32
CA CYS A 96 -0.89 5.14 -4.66
C CYS A 96 0.13 5.96 -5.46
N PRO A 97 1.26 5.38 -5.90
CA PRO A 97 2.30 6.11 -6.64
C PRO A 97 1.85 6.58 -8.03
N VAL A 98 0.76 6.02 -8.56
CA VAL A 98 0.18 6.38 -9.87
C VAL A 98 -0.60 7.70 -9.77
N LYS A 99 -1.38 7.89 -8.70
CA LYS A 99 -2.26 9.07 -8.51
C LYS A 99 -1.48 10.32 -8.12
N GLY A 100 -0.51 10.20 -7.21
CA GLY A 100 0.52 11.20 -6.98
C GLY A 100 0.25 12.33 -5.96
N ASP A 101 -0.95 12.45 -5.37
CA ASP A 101 -1.28 13.60 -4.49
C ASP A 101 -2.55 13.43 -3.61
N GLY A 102 -3.02 12.20 -3.36
CA GLY A 102 -4.23 11.96 -2.57
C GLY A 102 -4.09 12.30 -1.07
N ASN A 103 -5.15 12.87 -0.46
CA ASN A 103 -5.33 12.90 1.00
C ASN A 103 -5.94 11.57 1.49
N GLY A 104 -5.43 11.03 2.59
CA GLY A 104 -5.80 9.72 3.14
C GLY A 104 -5.42 8.46 2.32
N PRO A 105 -5.73 7.25 2.83
CA PRO A 105 -5.31 6.00 2.23
C PRO A 105 -5.89 5.77 0.81
N ASP A 106 -5.01 5.37 -0.10
CA ASP A 106 -5.36 5.05 -1.48
C ASP A 106 -5.67 3.56 -1.71
N TYR A 107 -5.65 2.75 -0.64
CA TYR A 107 -5.97 1.33 -0.67
C TYR A 107 -7.19 1.04 0.21
N ARG A 108 -8.18 0.36 -0.35
CA ARG A 108 -9.37 -0.12 0.35
C ARG A 108 -9.02 -1.32 1.22
N GLY A 109 -9.78 -1.54 2.28
CA GLY A 109 -9.68 -2.74 3.10
C GLY A 109 -10.96 -3.57 3.12
N PRO A 110 -11.00 -4.66 3.89
CA PRO A 110 -12.10 -5.61 3.83
C PRO A 110 -13.38 -4.98 4.39
N ARG A 111 -14.51 -5.12 3.69
CA ARG A 111 -15.81 -4.55 4.11
C ARG A 111 -16.28 -5.10 5.45
N ASN A 112 -16.11 -6.39 5.66
CA ASN A 112 -16.68 -7.12 6.78
C ASN A 112 -15.64 -7.53 7.84
N GLY A 113 -14.40 -7.04 7.72
CA GLY A 113 -13.27 -7.49 8.51
C GLY A 113 -12.47 -8.59 7.81
N TRP A 114 -11.23 -8.76 8.24
CA TRP A 114 -10.26 -9.69 7.65
C TRP A 114 -10.72 -11.15 7.62
N SER A 115 -11.26 -11.69 8.72
CA SER A 115 -11.64 -13.10 8.79
C SER A 115 -12.85 -13.41 7.89
N LYS A 116 -13.76 -12.44 7.75
CA LYS A 116 -15.02 -12.54 7.01
C LYS A 116 -14.90 -12.16 5.52
N ALA A 117 -13.73 -11.69 5.09
CA ALA A 117 -13.47 -11.45 3.67
C ALA A 117 -13.62 -12.76 2.87
N ARG A 118 -14.21 -12.68 1.67
CA ARG A 118 -14.48 -13.86 0.84
C ARG A 118 -13.29 -14.16 -0.05
N LYS A 119 -13.12 -13.38 -1.13
CA LYS A 119 -12.07 -13.55 -2.14
C LYS A 119 -10.99 -12.48 -1.98
N TYR A 120 -11.39 -11.23 -1.79
CA TYR A 120 -10.48 -10.09 -1.74
C TYR A 120 -10.42 -9.46 -0.34
N LEU A 121 -9.20 -9.14 0.09
CA LEU A 121 -8.91 -8.46 1.36
C LEU A 121 -8.72 -6.95 1.18
N ALA A 122 -8.17 -6.55 0.04
CA ALA A 122 -7.83 -5.16 -0.25
C ALA A 122 -7.83 -4.93 -1.76
N CYS A 123 -7.92 -3.68 -2.17
CA CYS A 123 -7.64 -3.29 -3.56
C CYS A 123 -7.25 -1.82 -3.62
N ASP A 124 -6.75 -1.38 -4.78
CA ASP A 124 -6.59 0.04 -5.05
C ASP A 124 -7.93 0.78 -4.97
N ASN A 125 -7.88 2.08 -4.68
CA ASN A 125 -9.04 2.92 -4.87
C ASN A 125 -9.43 3.01 -6.35
N ASP A 126 -10.72 2.87 -6.61
CA ASP A 126 -11.29 3.13 -7.94
C ASP A 126 -10.89 4.52 -8.45
N GLY A 127 -10.48 4.58 -9.72
CA GLY A 127 -9.96 5.78 -10.38
C GLY A 127 -8.45 6.02 -10.23
N ASN A 128 -7.73 5.24 -9.42
CA ASN A 128 -6.26 5.36 -9.32
C ASN A 128 -5.55 4.88 -10.59
N HIS A 129 -6.12 3.91 -11.32
CA HIS A 129 -5.57 3.33 -12.54
C HIS A 129 -6.56 3.49 -13.70
N LYS A 130 -6.04 3.52 -14.94
CA LYS A 130 -6.85 3.81 -16.15
C LYS A 130 -7.91 2.75 -16.44
N LYS A 131 -7.66 1.48 -16.07
CA LYS A 131 -8.57 0.34 -16.25
C LYS A 131 -8.40 -0.61 -15.07
N GLY A 132 -9.37 -0.61 -14.15
CA GLY A 132 -9.33 -1.46 -12.96
C GLY A 132 -8.22 -1.09 -11.98
N GLY A 133 -7.52 -2.08 -11.45
CA GLY A 133 -6.47 -1.91 -10.45
C GLY A 133 -5.94 -3.24 -9.94
N TYR A 134 -5.14 -3.18 -8.88
CA TYR A 134 -4.66 -4.35 -8.16
C TYR A 134 -5.60 -4.70 -7.00
N ALA A 135 -5.82 -5.99 -6.82
CA ALA A 135 -6.55 -6.54 -5.69
C ALA A 135 -5.71 -7.59 -4.98
N LEU A 136 -5.75 -7.55 -3.65
CA LEU A 136 -5.14 -8.52 -2.75
C LEU A 136 -6.15 -9.61 -2.43
N THR A 137 -5.82 -10.85 -2.76
CA THR A 137 -6.66 -12.01 -2.42
C THR A 137 -6.46 -12.43 -0.96
N LYS A 138 -7.37 -13.26 -0.46
CA LYS A 138 -7.27 -13.87 0.88
C LYS A 138 -6.01 -14.72 1.08
N SER A 139 -5.43 -15.25 0.00
CA SER A 139 -4.17 -16.00 0.04
C SER A 139 -2.91 -15.12 0.13
N GLY A 140 -3.06 -13.80 0.12
CA GLY A 140 -1.93 -12.86 0.10
C GLY A 140 -1.34 -12.64 -1.30
N THR A 141 -1.99 -13.14 -2.36
CA THR A 141 -1.59 -12.92 -3.74
C THR A 141 -2.18 -11.60 -4.24
N VAL A 142 -1.39 -10.80 -4.94
CA VAL A 142 -1.89 -9.60 -5.60
C VAL A 142 -2.10 -9.88 -7.09
N VAL A 143 -3.26 -9.52 -7.60
CA VAL A 143 -3.67 -9.74 -8.99
C VAL A 143 -4.13 -8.41 -9.60
N LYS A 144 -3.79 -8.18 -10.88
CA LYS A 144 -4.31 -7.06 -11.65
C LYS A 144 -5.67 -7.47 -12.22
N LEU A 145 -6.71 -6.69 -11.94
CA LEU A 145 -8.08 -6.95 -12.35
C LEU A 145 -8.63 -5.81 -13.19
N GLU A 146 -9.54 -6.13 -14.10
CA GLU A 146 -10.30 -5.18 -14.91
C GLU A 146 -11.76 -5.66 -15.02
N GLY A 147 -12.67 -4.81 -15.51
CA GLY A 147 -14.05 -5.20 -15.81
C GLY A 147 -14.84 -5.71 -14.59
N GLU A 148 -15.57 -6.82 -14.76
CA GLU A 148 -16.45 -7.37 -13.70
C GLU A 148 -15.68 -7.86 -12.47
N GLU A 149 -14.49 -8.45 -12.65
CA GLU A 149 -13.68 -8.90 -11.51
C GLU A 149 -13.19 -7.73 -10.66
N TRP A 150 -12.97 -6.56 -11.27
CA TRP A 150 -12.66 -5.33 -10.54
C TRP A 150 -13.85 -4.85 -9.72
N LEU A 151 -15.06 -4.90 -10.30
CA LEU A 151 -16.29 -4.55 -9.58
C LEU A 151 -16.52 -5.47 -8.38
N GLU A 152 -16.30 -6.78 -8.52
CA GLU A 152 -16.34 -7.74 -7.41
C GLU A 152 -15.38 -7.34 -6.27
N ALA A 153 -14.14 -6.97 -6.60
CA ALA A 153 -13.16 -6.52 -5.61
C ALA A 153 -13.59 -5.22 -4.90
N LEU A 154 -14.22 -4.29 -5.62
CA LEU A 154 -14.76 -3.05 -5.04
C LEU A 154 -15.99 -3.28 -4.15
N GLU A 155 -16.79 -4.32 -4.42
CA GLU A 155 -17.93 -4.70 -3.58
C GLU A 155 -17.47 -5.34 -2.26
N GLU A 156 -16.46 -6.20 -2.31
CA GLU A 156 -15.92 -6.88 -1.12
C GLU A 156 -15.09 -5.97 -0.20
N THR A 157 -14.64 -4.82 -0.72
CA THR A 157 -13.78 -3.86 0.00
C THR A 157 -14.47 -2.51 0.21
N VAL A 158 -13.96 -1.72 1.17
CA VAL A 158 -14.42 -0.35 1.46
C VAL A 158 -13.24 0.54 1.80
N LYS A 159 -13.42 1.85 1.60
CA LYS A 159 -12.49 2.84 2.15
C LYS A 159 -12.64 2.92 3.65
#